data_AF-A0A7J4I531-F1
#
_entry.id   AF-A0A7J4I531-F1
#
_cell.length_a   1.000
_cell.length_b   1.000
_cell.length_c   1.000
_cell.angle_alpha   90.00
_cell.angle_beta   90.00
_cell.angle_gamma   90.00
#
_symmetry.space_group_name_H-M   'P 1'
#
loop_
_entity.id
_entity.type
_entity.pdbx_description
1 polymer ?
#
loop_
_entity_poly.entity_id
_entity_poly.type
_entity_poly.pdbx_seq_one_letter_code
_entity_poly.pdbx_strand_id
1 'polypeptide(L)'
;MSAPYRRGYTHTRSKGKESTVTCTYCGRSVPRWKTFVQYRGFRISDPGLRKQIDPRFVSGFQSKMYVCPSCARFRGIVKVGRSRKSRRGP
;
A
#
# COMPACT_ATOMS: atom_id res chain seq x y z
N MET A 1 -14.87 -15.70 2.15
CA MET A 1 -13.65 -15.18 1.49
C MET A 1 -12.86 -14.32 2.46
N SER A 2 -11.60 -14.70 2.70
CA SER A 2 -10.65 -13.90 3.48
C SER A 2 -10.24 -12.66 2.69
N ALA A 3 -9.85 -11.58 3.38
CA ALA A 3 -9.28 -10.43 2.68
C ALA A 3 -7.95 -10.86 2.04
N PRO A 4 -7.59 -10.39 0.82
CA PRO A 4 -6.34 -10.76 0.16
C PRO A 4 -5.08 -10.16 0.83
N TYR A 5 -5.21 -9.59 2.02
CA TYR A 5 -4.14 -8.94 2.77
C TYR A 5 -4.32 -9.17 4.28
N ARG A 6 -3.20 -9.25 5.04
CA ARG A 6 -3.23 -9.38 6.50
C ARG A 6 -3.76 -8.09 7.12
N ARG A 7 -4.89 -8.17 7.81
CA ARG A 7 -5.53 -7.02 8.48
C ARG A 7 -5.04 -6.92 9.92
N GLY A 8 -3.83 -6.39 10.11
CA GLY A 8 -3.29 -6.09 11.43
C GLY A 8 -2.73 -4.68 11.44
N TYR A 9 -3.23 -3.83 12.33
CA TYR A 9 -2.52 -2.60 12.68
C TYR A 9 -1.53 -2.96 13.79
N THR A 10 -0.41 -3.56 13.42
CA THR A 10 0.61 -3.98 14.38
C THR A 10 1.46 -2.77 14.72
N HIS A 11 1.12 -2.10 15.81
CA HIS A 11 2.07 -1.23 16.49
C HIS A 11 3.20 -2.09 17.06
N THR A 12 4.44 -1.63 16.95
CA THR A 12 5.55 -2.29 17.63
C THR A 12 5.32 -2.25 19.14
N ARG A 13 5.39 -3.40 19.82
CA ARG A 13 5.17 -3.49 21.28
C ARG A 13 6.21 -2.70 22.09
N SER A 14 7.37 -2.42 21.51
CA SER A 14 8.51 -1.79 22.17
C SER A 14 8.54 -0.26 22.07
N LYS A 15 7.81 0.35 21.12
CA LYS A 15 7.79 1.81 20.95
C LYS A 15 6.50 2.37 21.52
N GLY A 16 6.58 3.43 22.32
CA GLY A 16 5.40 4.18 22.79
C GLY A 16 4.83 5.13 21.73
N LYS A 17 5.68 5.67 20.85
CA LYS A 17 5.32 6.57 19.75
C LYS A 17 6.10 6.19 18.49
N GLU A 18 5.39 6.09 17.37
CA GLU A 18 5.98 5.93 16.04
C GLU A 18 5.88 7.21 15.21
N SER A 19 6.68 7.28 14.14
CA SER A 19 6.67 8.40 13.21
C SER A 19 5.33 8.50 12.48
N THR A 20 4.91 9.75 12.24
CA THR A 20 3.74 10.05 11.42
C THR A 20 4.13 10.30 9.98
N VAL A 21 3.28 9.89 9.05
CA VAL A 21 3.42 10.10 7.61
C VAL A 21 2.18 10.81 7.08
N THR A 22 2.37 11.64 6.06
CA THR A 22 1.28 12.34 5.39
C THR A 22 0.61 11.42 4.38
N CYS A 23 -0.72 11.33 4.43
CA CYS A 23 -1.48 10.58 3.44
C CYS A 23 -1.42 11.26 2.07
N THR A 24 -1.00 10.51 1.06
CA THR A 24 -0.84 10.99 -0.32
C THR A 24 -2.14 11.50 -0.96
N TYR A 25 -3.31 11.08 -0.46
CA TYR A 25 -4.60 11.45 -1.05
C TYR A 25 -5.35 12.56 -0.31
N CYS A 26 -5.31 12.57 1.03
CA CYS A 26 -6.11 13.48 1.84
C CYS A 26 -5.27 14.44 2.68
N GLY A 27 -3.94 14.36 2.63
CA GLY A 27 -3.04 15.23 3.38
C GLY A 27 -3.02 15.03 4.90
N ARG A 28 -3.82 14.12 5.45
CA ARG A 28 -3.86 13.89 6.91
C ARG A 28 -2.55 13.27 7.40
N SER A 29 -2.08 13.74 8.56
CA SER A 29 -0.99 13.11 9.30
C SER A 29 -1.50 11.85 10.00
N VAL A 30 -0.90 10.69 9.69
CA VAL A 30 -1.30 9.39 10.24
C VAL A 30 -0.05 8.65 10.71
N PRO A 31 -0.07 7.97 11.87
CA PRO A 31 1.02 7.11 12.29
C PRO A 31 1.36 6.05 11.24
N ARG A 32 2.65 5.83 10.98
CA ARG A 32 3.13 4.98 9.89
C ARG A 32 2.56 3.57 9.93
N TRP A 33 2.54 2.90 11.09
CA TRP A 33 1.96 1.56 11.28
C TRP A 33 0.47 1.44 10.88
N LYS A 34 -0.27 2.55 10.89
CA LYS A 34 -1.71 2.57 10.56
C LYS A 34 -1.98 2.81 9.07
N THR A 35 -0.96 3.14 8.29
CA THR A 35 -1.08 3.44 6.86
C THR A 35 -0.88 2.21 5.99
N PHE A 36 -1.50 2.21 4.83
CA PHE A 36 -1.26 1.22 3.78
C PHE A 36 -0.22 1.76 2.80
N VAL A 37 0.81 0.98 2.52
CA VAL A 37 1.83 1.34 1.54
C VAL A 37 1.40 0.84 0.17
N GLN A 38 1.37 1.74 -0.80
CA GLN A 38 1.26 1.40 -2.21
C GLN A 38 2.51 1.84 -2.96
N TYR A 39 2.99 0.99 -3.85
CA TYR A 39 4.02 1.36 -4.80
C TYR A 39 3.33 1.67 -6.12
N ARG A 40 3.47 2.90 -6.61
CA ARG A 40 3.04 3.29 -7.96
C ARG A 40 4.26 3.70 -8.74
N GLY A 41 4.47 3.04 -9.85
CA GLY A 41 5.57 3.35 -10.73
C GLY A 41 5.22 3.20 -12.18
N PHE A 42 6.06 3.80 -13.01
CA PHE A 42 5.98 3.62 -14.45
C PHE A 42 6.40 2.19 -14.79
N ARG A 43 5.47 1.41 -15.32
CA ARG A 43 5.74 0.09 -15.89
C ARG A 43 5.44 0.19 -17.38
N ILE A 44 6.44 -0.05 -18.22
CA ILE A 44 6.25 -0.16 -19.66
C ILE A 44 5.48 -1.46 -19.89
N SER A 45 4.15 -1.40 -19.98
CA SER A 45 3.29 -2.56 -20.19
C SER A 45 3.23 -2.99 -21.65
N ASP A 46 3.56 -2.08 -22.58
CA ASP A 46 3.40 -2.33 -24.01
C ASP A 46 4.38 -3.40 -24.52
N PRO A 47 3.89 -4.48 -25.12
CA PRO A 47 4.72 -5.59 -25.58
C PRO A 47 5.66 -5.20 -26.72
N GLY A 48 5.33 -4.19 -27.52
CA GLY A 48 6.20 -3.65 -28.58
C GLY A 48 7.42 -2.93 -28.02
N LEU A 49 7.19 -2.03 -27.05
CA LEU A 49 8.27 -1.28 -26.39
C LEU A 49 9.18 -2.18 -25.55
N ARG A 50 8.63 -3.22 -24.91
CA ARG A 50 9.43 -4.20 -24.14
C ARG A 50 10.40 -5.03 -24.99
N LYS A 51 10.12 -5.19 -26.29
CA LYS A 51 11.03 -5.90 -27.22
C LYS A 51 12.15 -5.00 -27.73
N GLN A 52 11.90 -3.69 -27.82
CA GLN A 52 12.84 -2.71 -28.37
C GLN A 52 13.74 -2.10 -27.29
N ILE A 53 13.27 -2.06 -26.05
CA ILE A 53 13.97 -1.42 -24.95
C ILE A 53 14.55 -2.49 -24.03
N ASP A 54 15.88 -2.50 -23.88
CA ASP A 54 16.55 -3.37 -22.91
C ASP A 54 16.26 -2.87 -21.49
N PRO A 55 15.66 -3.71 -20.61
CA PRO A 55 15.32 -3.33 -19.24
C PRO A 55 16.51 -2.87 -18.39
N ARG A 56 17.76 -3.17 -18.79
CA ARG A 56 18.98 -2.71 -18.10
C ARG A 56 19.19 -1.19 -18.20
N PHE A 57 18.69 -0.56 -19.26
CA PHE A 57 18.85 0.88 -19.49
C PHE A 57 17.60 1.69 -19.09
N VAL A 58 16.55 1.03 -18.58
CA VAL A 58 15.32 1.69 -18.16
C VAL A 58 15.29 1.83 -16.64
N SER A 59 15.51 3.05 -16.17
CA SER A 59 15.27 3.40 -14.78
C SER A 59 13.77 3.54 -14.53
N GLY A 60 13.14 2.50 -13.99
CA GLY A 60 11.72 2.56 -13.61
C GLY A 60 11.52 3.47 -12.40
N PHE A 61 10.78 4.58 -12.55
CA PHE A 61 10.37 5.40 -11.42
C PHE A 61 9.32 4.65 -10.60
N GLN A 62 9.62 4.31 -9.36
CA GLN A 62 8.63 3.82 -8.38
C GLN A 62 8.51 4.80 -7.22
N SER A 63 7.30 5.34 -7.04
CA SER A 63 6.94 6.18 -5.91
C SER A 63 6.28 5.36 -4.81
N LYS A 64 6.74 5.57 -3.57
CA LYS A 64 6.14 4.97 -2.37
C LYS A 64 5.07 5.90 -1.82
N MET A 65 3.83 5.45 -1.83
CA MET A 65 2.68 6.23 -1.37
C MET A 65 2.13 5.65 -0.08
N TYR A 66 1.90 6.54 0.90
CA TYR A 66 1.24 6.21 2.16
C TYR A 66 -0.24 6.58 2.09
N VAL A 67 -1.10 5.63 2.43
CA VAL A 67 -2.55 5.77 2.26
C VAL A 67 -3.26 5.57 3.59
N CYS A 68 -4.11 6.54 3.93
CA CYS A 68 -4.93 6.50 5.14
C CYS A 68 -5.99 5.38 5.08
N PRO A 69 -6.44 4.78 6.21
CA PRO A 69 -7.46 3.74 6.19
C PRO A 69 -8.77 4.13 5.51
N SER A 70 -9.22 5.38 5.67
CA SER A 70 -10.44 5.87 5.00
C SER A 70 -10.26 5.97 3.49
N CYS A 71 -9.12 6.51 3.06
CA CYS A 71 -8.72 6.66 1.67
C CYS A 71 -8.58 5.29 0.98
N ALA A 72 -7.99 4.33 1.69
CA ALA A 72 -7.80 2.97 1.19
C ALA A 72 -9.12 2.24 1.01
N ARG A 73 -10.12 2.49 1.86
CA ARG A 73 -11.48 1.94 1.71
C ARG A 73 -12.22 2.60 0.55
N PHE A 74 -12.21 3.93 0.50
CA PHE A 74 -12.91 4.69 -0.55
C PHE A 74 -12.40 4.34 -1.95
N ARG A 75 -11.08 4.20 -2.11
CA ARG A 75 -10.45 3.83 -3.40
C ARG A 75 -10.42 2.34 -3.69
N GLY A 76 -11.02 1.50 -2.84
CA GLY A 76 -11.05 0.05 -3.03
C GLY A 76 -9.70 -0.67 -2.91
N ILE A 77 -8.66 0.03 -2.41
CA ILE A 77 -7.32 -0.55 -2.17
C ILE A 77 -7.39 -1.67 -1.12
N VAL A 78 -8.29 -1.50 -0.14
CA VAL A 78 -8.46 -2.37 1.01
C VAL A 78 -9.89 -2.92 0.98
N LYS A 79 -10.04 -4.22 0.70
CA LYS A 79 -11.33 -4.93 0.69
C LYS A 79 -11.72 -5.43 2.07
N VAL A 80 -12.91 -5.08 2.57
CA VAL A 80 -13.38 -5.57 3.87
C VAL A 80 -13.62 -7.09 3.80
N GLY A 81 -12.84 -7.88 4.54
CA GLY A 81 -13.09 -9.31 4.69
C GLY A 81 -14.48 -9.59 5.28
N ARG A 82 -15.19 -10.60 4.74
CA ARG A 82 -16.62 -10.87 5.02
C ARG A 82 -16.90 -11.39 6.44
N SER A 83 -15.91 -11.92 7.18
CA SER A 83 -16.13 -12.51 8.51
C SER A 83 -15.15 -12.00 9.58
N ARG A 84 -15.56 -11.97 10.87
CA ARG A 84 -14.65 -11.62 11.99
C ARG A 84 -13.44 -12.56 12.06
N LYS A 85 -13.64 -13.85 11.77
CA LYS A 85 -12.59 -14.88 11.69
C LYS A 85 -11.52 -14.53 10.64
N SER A 86 -11.95 -14.02 9.48
CA SER A 86 -11.04 -13.58 8.40
C SER A 86 -10.26 -12.28 8.66
N ARG A 87 -10.49 -11.59 9.79
CA ARG A 87 -9.73 -10.38 10.15
C ARG A 87 -8.38 -10.69 10.77
N ARG A 88 -8.27 -11.82 11.47
CA ARG A 88 -6.99 -12.37 11.90
C ARG A 88 -6.50 -13.18 10.69
N GLY A 89 -5.32 -12.86 10.15
CA GLY A 89 -4.75 -13.67 9.06
C GLY A 89 -4.58 -15.14 9.51
N PRO A 90 -4.27 -16.06 8.59
CA PRO A 90 -3.73 -17.36 9.00
C PRO A 90 -2.45 -17.13 9.83
#